data_AF-A0A871R875-F1
#
_entry.id   AF-A0A871R875-F1
#
_cell.length_a   1.000
_cell.length_b   1.000
_cell.length_c   1.000
_cell.angle_alpha   90.00
_cell.angle_beta   90.00
_cell.angle_gamma   90.00
#
_symmetry.space_group_name_H-M   'P 1'
#
loop_
_entity.id
_entity.type
_entity.pdbx_description
1 polymer ?
#
loop_
_entity_poly.entity_id
_entity_poly.type
_entity_poly.pdbx_seq_one_letter_code
_entity_poly.pdbx_strand_id
1 'polypeptide(L)'
;MKSGYLKTTPFLAYISGLLSLSIIPHQELRFLIPIIPLACCCVNLNGSPRFVQLVIRLWLIFNVFMTILMGFLHQAGLVGATNYLGTTLDNENSVKPFSLIYWRTYKPPTWLLKTYQNTYNGTDSNMVFFNKDEDDLLNADYSLIEGDYVVDFMGLEADKFIETVSRIVNTNPNERRLYLVAPDNSMMNLEENENVRFNFIELWSTKWHYDLDHFEPNKFGIKTFTPGITVYKLTQY
;
A
#
# COMPACT_ATOMS: atom_id res chain seq x y z
N MET A 1 35.47 -21.10 -18.05
CA MET A 1 34.02 -21.32 -18.26
C MET A 1 33.81 -21.86 -19.67
N LYS A 2 33.25 -23.06 -19.86
CA LYS A 2 32.98 -23.60 -21.21
C LYS A 2 31.84 -22.79 -21.86
N SER A 3 32.11 -22.24 -23.05
CA SER A 3 31.29 -21.37 -23.90
C SER A 3 29.96 -21.99 -24.43
N GLY A 4 29.41 -23.01 -23.78
CA GLY A 4 28.25 -23.76 -24.29
C GLY A 4 26.89 -23.07 -24.09
N TYR A 5 26.74 -22.27 -23.03
CA TYR A 5 25.43 -21.72 -22.66
C TYR A 5 24.94 -20.59 -23.56
N LEU A 6 25.85 -19.85 -24.21
CA LEU A 6 25.50 -18.69 -25.04
C LEU A 6 24.60 -19.02 -26.24
N LYS A 7 24.59 -20.29 -26.66
CA LYS A 7 23.82 -20.78 -27.81
C LYS A 7 22.55 -21.54 -27.41
N THR A 8 22.24 -21.64 -26.12
CA THR A 8 21.07 -22.39 -25.67
C THR A 8 19.80 -21.54 -25.82
N THR A 9 18.68 -22.19 -26.14
CA THR A 9 17.37 -21.53 -26.21
C THR A 9 17.02 -20.76 -24.94
N PRO A 10 17.25 -21.29 -23.71
CA PRO A 10 17.00 -20.53 -22.47
C PRO A 10 17.84 -19.26 -22.37
N PHE A 11 19.12 -19.30 -22.75
CA PHE A 11 20.00 -18.13 -22.68
C PHE A 11 19.59 -17.05 -23.67
N LEU A 12 19.32 -17.45 -24.92
CA LEU A 12 18.88 -16.51 -25.97
C LEU A 12 17.52 -15.89 -25.61
N ALA A 13 16.59 -16.67 -25.07
CA ALA A 13 15.29 -16.18 -24.62
C ALA A 13 15.39 -15.25 -23.39
N TYR A 14 16.28 -15.56 -22.44
CA TYR A 14 16.59 -14.69 -21.31
C TYR A 14 17.13 -13.33 -21.78
N ILE A 15 18.14 -13.32 -22.65
CA ILE A 15 18.75 -12.09 -23.16
C ILE A 15 17.79 -11.30 -24.03
N SER A 16 17.07 -11.95 -24.95
CA SER A 16 16.12 -11.23 -25.81
C SER A 16 14.98 -10.62 -24.99
N GLY A 17 14.41 -11.35 -24.03
CA GLY A 17 13.39 -10.84 -23.13
C GLY A 17 13.88 -9.67 -22.27
N LEU A 18 15.09 -9.78 -21.71
CA LEU A 18 15.71 -8.69 -20.94
C LEU A 18 15.92 -7.43 -21.80
N LEU A 19 16.44 -7.57 -23.01
CA LEU A 19 16.64 -6.45 -23.94
C LEU A 19 15.32 -5.80 -24.35
N SER A 20 14.30 -6.61 -24.69
CA SER A 20 12.97 -6.09 -25.03
C SER A 20 12.33 -5.33 -23.87
N LEU A 21 12.41 -5.86 -22.64
CA LEU A 21 11.90 -5.17 -21.45
C LEU A 21 12.71 -3.90 -21.13
N SER A 22 14.01 -3.88 -21.43
CA SER A 22 14.88 -2.72 -21.17
C SER A 22 14.57 -1.51 -22.06
N ILE A 23 13.94 -1.72 -23.22
CA ILE A 23 13.50 -0.64 -24.12
C ILE A 23 12.27 0.10 -23.57
N ILE A 24 11.46 -0.59 -22.77
CA ILE A 24 10.24 -0.01 -22.20
C ILE A 24 10.63 0.93 -21.05
N PRO A 25 10.19 2.21 -21.08
CA PRO A 25 10.57 3.19 -20.08
C PRO A 25 9.97 2.88 -18.70
N HIS A 26 8.78 2.28 -18.67
CA HIS A 26 8.15 1.83 -17.43
C HIS A 26 8.78 0.51 -16.98
N GLN A 27 9.69 0.57 -16.03
CA GLN A 27 10.38 -0.59 -15.49
C GLN A 27 9.93 -0.86 -14.06
N GLU A 28 9.37 -2.04 -13.86
CA GLU A 28 9.13 -2.58 -12.52
C GLU A 28 9.80 -3.94 -12.40
N LEU A 29 10.41 -4.23 -11.24
CA LEU A 29 11.14 -5.48 -11.00
C LEU A 29 10.30 -6.72 -11.32
N ARG A 30 8.97 -6.66 -11.11
CA ARG A 30 8.04 -7.75 -11.39
C ARG A 30 8.00 -8.17 -12.86
N PHE A 31 8.36 -7.29 -13.80
CA PHE A 31 8.42 -7.63 -15.22
C PHE A 31 9.53 -8.64 -15.54
N LEU A 32 10.52 -8.79 -14.66
CA LEU A 32 11.59 -9.78 -14.83
C LEU A 32 11.22 -11.18 -14.33
N ILE A 33 10.11 -11.35 -13.60
CA ILE A 33 9.70 -12.66 -13.05
C ILE A 33 9.69 -13.78 -14.11
N PRO A 34 9.16 -13.58 -15.34
CA PRO A 34 9.13 -14.62 -16.36
C PRO A 34 10.50 -15.05 -16.88
N ILE A 35 11.52 -14.18 -16.81
CA ILE A 35 12.86 -14.47 -17.33
C ILE A 35 13.78 -15.12 -16.28
N ILE A 36 13.41 -15.10 -14.99
CA ILE A 36 14.19 -15.72 -13.90
C ILE A 36 14.37 -17.24 -14.10
N PRO A 37 13.33 -18.05 -14.40
CA PRO A 37 13.52 -19.48 -14.64
C PRO A 37 14.47 -19.78 -15.79
N LEU A 38 14.44 -18.98 -16.86
CA LEU A 38 15.34 -19.10 -18.00
C LEU A 38 16.79 -18.78 -17.62
N ALA A 39 16.99 -17.75 -16.79
CA ALA A 39 18.30 -17.43 -16.22
C ALA A 39 18.81 -18.59 -15.34
N CYS A 40 17.95 -19.18 -14.50
CA CYS A 40 18.30 -20.33 -13.67
C CYS A 40 18.73 -21.55 -14.50
N CYS A 41 18.08 -21.82 -15.64
CA CYS A 41 18.47 -22.90 -16.57
C CYS A 41 19.88 -22.69 -17.16
N CYS A 42 20.39 -21.46 -17.17
CA CYS A 42 21.74 -21.13 -17.63
C CYS A 42 22.80 -21.30 -16.54
N VAL A 43 22.40 -21.49 -15.28
CA VAL A 43 23.30 -21.73 -14.16
C VAL A 43 23.67 -23.20 -14.10
N ASN A 44 24.95 -23.52 -14.29
CA ASN A 44 25.44 -24.88 -14.14
C ASN A 44 25.64 -25.23 -12.66
N LEU A 45 24.80 -26.11 -12.13
CA LEU A 45 24.91 -26.62 -10.76
C LEU A 45 25.83 -27.84 -10.63
N ASN A 46 26.61 -28.22 -11.65
CA ASN A 46 27.61 -29.31 -11.60
C ASN A 46 28.81 -29.01 -10.69
N GLY A 47 28.68 -28.08 -9.74
CA GLY A 47 29.65 -27.85 -8.68
C GLY A 47 29.58 -28.93 -7.59
N SER A 48 30.35 -28.75 -6.53
CA SER A 48 30.32 -29.63 -5.36
C SER A 48 28.88 -29.81 -4.85
N PRO A 49 28.38 -31.04 -4.60
CA PRO A 49 27.05 -31.29 -4.05
C PRO A 49 26.77 -30.47 -2.77
N ARG A 50 27.81 -30.19 -1.97
CA ARG A 50 27.72 -29.35 -0.78
C ARG A 50 27.36 -27.90 -1.10
N PHE A 51 27.91 -27.35 -2.18
CA PHE A 51 27.62 -25.99 -2.63
C PHE A 51 26.17 -25.86 -3.11
N VAL A 52 25.71 -26.81 -3.92
CA VAL A 52 24.31 -26.83 -4.40
C VAL A 52 23.33 -26.92 -3.23
N GLN A 53 23.61 -27.81 -2.25
CA GLN A 53 22.79 -27.91 -1.05
C GLN A 53 22.78 -26.60 -0.24
N LEU A 54 23.92 -25.92 -0.11
CA LEU A 54 23.99 -24.62 0.57
C LEU A 54 23.14 -23.57 -0.14
N VAL A 55 23.25 -23.46 -1.47
CA VAL A 55 22.46 -22.51 -2.26
C VAL A 55 20.97 -22.76 -2.12
N ILE A 56 20.52 -24.01 -2.21
CA ILE A 56 19.10 -24.36 -2.04
C ILE A 56 18.62 -24.03 -0.62
N ARG A 57 19.43 -24.34 0.42
CA ARG A 57 19.07 -24.01 1.81
C ARG A 57 18.94 -22.50 2.01
N LEU A 58 19.91 -21.72 1.54
CA LEU A 58 19.86 -20.26 1.63
C LEU A 58 18.66 -19.69 0.86
N TRP A 59 18.38 -20.22 -0.33
CA TRP A 59 17.20 -19.83 -1.11
C TRP A 59 15.90 -20.13 -0.37
N LEU A 60 15.75 -21.31 0.23
CA LEU A 60 14.56 -21.64 1.04
C LEU A 60 14.41 -20.71 2.24
N ILE A 61 15.50 -20.48 2.99
CA ILE A 61 15.51 -19.56 4.15
C ILE A 61 15.10 -18.15 3.70
N PHE A 62 15.68 -17.66 2.60
CA PHE A 62 15.34 -16.36 2.03
C PHE A 62 13.86 -16.27 1.65
N ASN A 63 13.30 -17.27 0.97
CA ASN A 63 11.88 -17.25 0.60
C ASN A 63 10.97 -17.28 1.82
N VAL A 64 11.25 -18.11 2.83
CA VAL A 64 10.48 -18.12 4.07
C VAL A 64 10.54 -16.76 4.76
N PHE A 65 11.73 -16.17 4.85
CA PHE A 65 11.91 -14.83 5.41
C PHE A 65 11.13 -13.77 4.62
N MET A 66 11.25 -13.75 3.29
CA MET A 66 10.55 -12.80 2.44
C MET A 66 9.03 -12.98 2.43
N THR A 67 8.54 -14.22 2.56
CA THR A 67 7.10 -14.47 2.73
C THR A 67 6.59 -13.85 4.03
N ILE A 68 7.34 -13.97 5.13
CA ILE A 68 6.98 -13.34 6.40
C ILE A 68 7.05 -11.81 6.28
N LEU A 69 8.15 -11.28 5.74
CA LEU A 69 8.38 -9.84 5.65
C LEU A 69 7.39 -9.16 4.70
N MET A 70 7.31 -9.60 3.45
CA MET A 70 6.49 -8.95 2.42
C MET A 70 5.03 -9.42 2.44
N GLY A 71 4.78 -10.68 2.75
CA GLY A 71 3.42 -11.24 2.74
C GLY A 71 2.65 -10.91 4.02
N PHE A 72 3.28 -11.08 5.18
CA PHE A 72 2.62 -10.83 6.46
C PHE A 72 2.86 -9.41 6.95
N LEU A 73 4.11 -9.04 7.25
CA LEU A 73 4.39 -7.75 7.90
C LEU A 73 4.03 -6.58 6.98
N HIS A 74 4.38 -6.61 5.71
CA HIS A 74 4.12 -5.46 4.84
C HIS A 74 2.65 -5.31 4.41
N GLN A 75 1.87 -6.40 4.30
CA GLN A 75 0.52 -6.34 3.69
C GLN A 75 -0.63 -6.80 4.59
N ALA A 76 -0.43 -7.72 5.53
CA ALA A 76 -1.54 -8.33 6.27
C ALA A 76 -2.32 -7.34 7.14
N GLY A 77 -1.62 -6.37 7.76
CA GLY A 77 -2.30 -5.33 8.54
C GLY A 77 -3.23 -4.45 7.70
N LEU A 78 -2.83 -4.09 6.48
CA LEU A 78 -3.66 -3.33 5.56
C LEU A 78 -4.91 -4.11 5.14
N VAL A 79 -4.75 -5.40 4.83
CA VAL A 79 -5.88 -6.31 4.55
C VAL A 79 -6.83 -6.38 5.75
N GLY A 80 -6.29 -6.49 6.97
CA GLY A 80 -7.06 -6.49 8.21
C GLY A 80 -7.84 -5.18 8.43
N ALA A 81 -7.19 -4.04 8.23
CA ALA A 81 -7.79 -2.71 8.33
C ALA A 81 -8.93 -2.52 7.34
N THR A 82 -8.70 -2.86 6.06
CA THR A 82 -9.72 -2.75 5.00
C THR A 82 -10.89 -3.70 5.26
N ASN A 83 -10.64 -4.92 5.73
CA ASN A 83 -11.71 -5.85 6.11
C ASN A 83 -12.51 -5.35 7.31
N TYR A 84 -11.83 -4.83 8.35
CA TYR A 84 -12.49 -4.20 9.50
C TYR A 84 -13.41 -3.06 9.05
N LEU A 85 -12.92 -2.16 8.19
CA LEU A 85 -13.72 -1.08 7.62
C LEU A 85 -14.92 -1.59 6.85
N GLY A 86 -14.74 -2.57 5.95
CA GLY A 86 -15.85 -3.19 5.21
C GLY A 86 -16.94 -3.72 6.14
N THR A 87 -16.57 -4.45 7.19
CA THR A 87 -17.54 -4.98 8.17
C THR A 87 -18.18 -3.90 9.04
N THR A 88 -17.43 -2.86 9.42
CA THR A 88 -17.94 -1.77 10.26
C THR A 88 -18.94 -0.91 9.51
N LEU A 89 -18.62 -0.59 8.25
CA LEU A 89 -19.50 0.16 7.35
C LEU A 89 -20.78 -0.62 7.01
N ASP A 90 -20.69 -1.95 6.85
CA ASP A 90 -21.86 -2.83 6.65
C ASP A 90 -22.81 -2.81 7.87
N ASN A 91 -22.27 -2.74 9.09
CA ASN A 91 -23.07 -2.79 10.33
C ASN A 91 -23.63 -1.43 10.73
N GLU A 92 -22.92 -0.35 10.41
CA GLU A 92 -23.44 1.01 10.55
C GLU A 92 -24.49 1.26 9.46
N ASN A 93 -25.76 0.89 9.73
CA ASN A 93 -26.95 1.22 8.93
C ASN A 93 -27.20 2.75 8.87
N SER A 94 -26.19 3.50 8.44
CA SER A 94 -26.16 4.96 8.37
C SER A 94 -26.46 5.40 6.95
N VAL A 95 -27.37 6.37 6.82
CA VAL A 95 -27.70 7.01 5.53
C VAL A 95 -26.59 7.98 5.10
N LYS A 96 -25.65 8.30 5.99
CA LYS A 96 -24.58 9.26 5.71
C LYS A 96 -23.46 8.62 4.88
N PRO A 97 -22.93 9.31 3.85
CA PRO A 97 -21.81 8.81 3.09
C PRO A 97 -20.57 8.62 3.97
N PHE A 98 -19.62 7.84 3.50
CA PHE A 98 -18.31 7.67 4.13
C PHE A 98 -17.17 7.99 3.15
N SER A 99 -16.02 8.37 3.73
CA SER A 99 -14.76 8.47 3.00
C SER A 99 -13.69 7.66 3.68
N LEU A 100 -12.95 6.90 2.87
CA LEU A 100 -11.78 6.16 3.33
C LEU A 100 -10.52 6.83 2.80
N ILE A 101 -9.64 7.21 3.72
CA ILE A 101 -8.37 7.88 3.44
C ILE A 101 -7.27 6.87 3.77
N TYR A 102 -6.45 6.51 2.80
CA TYR A 102 -5.26 5.69 2.98
C TYR A 102 -4.03 6.56 2.81
N TRP A 103 -3.06 6.45 3.72
CA TRP A 103 -1.82 7.23 3.66
C TRP A 103 -0.62 6.41 4.08
N ARG A 104 0.44 6.48 3.26
CA ARG A 104 1.71 5.76 3.42
C ARG A 104 1.55 4.24 3.60
N THR A 105 0.48 3.69 3.06
CA THR A 105 0.27 2.24 2.98
C THR A 105 0.58 1.75 1.57
N TYR A 106 0.76 0.43 1.43
CA TYR A 106 0.59 -0.22 0.13
C TYR A 106 -0.80 0.09 -0.46
N LYS A 107 -0.98 -0.06 -1.78
CA LYS A 107 -2.26 0.18 -2.43
C LYS A 107 -3.37 -0.64 -1.74
N PRO A 108 -4.47 0.00 -1.29
CA PRO A 108 -5.50 -0.69 -0.54
C PRO A 108 -6.18 -1.76 -1.39
N PRO A 109 -6.45 -2.96 -0.85
CA PRO A 109 -7.21 -4.02 -1.52
C PRO A 109 -8.70 -3.66 -1.55
N THR A 110 -9.07 -2.69 -2.38
CA THR A 110 -10.40 -2.08 -2.41
C THR A 110 -11.54 -3.06 -2.70
N TRP A 111 -11.25 -4.21 -3.31
CA TRP A 111 -12.22 -5.30 -3.50
C TRP A 111 -12.72 -5.93 -2.19
N LEU A 112 -12.04 -5.71 -1.05
CA LEU A 112 -12.52 -6.10 0.28
C LEU A 112 -13.55 -5.12 0.84
N LEU A 113 -13.54 -3.88 0.35
CA LEU A 113 -14.63 -2.95 0.56
C LEU A 113 -15.73 -3.43 -0.36
N LYS A 114 -16.67 -4.22 0.17
CA LYS A 114 -17.85 -4.63 -0.61
C LYS A 114 -18.42 -3.38 -1.26
N THR A 115 -18.77 -3.46 -2.53
CA THR A 115 -19.39 -2.37 -3.27
C THR A 115 -20.71 -2.05 -2.56
N TYR A 116 -20.66 -1.08 -1.67
CA TYR A 116 -21.82 -0.66 -0.93
C TYR A 116 -22.67 0.12 -1.94
N GLN A 117 -23.79 -0.48 -2.38
CA GLN A 117 -24.82 0.27 -3.10
C GLN A 117 -25.55 1.12 -2.06
N ASN A 118 -24.93 2.25 -1.70
CA ASN A 118 -25.59 3.23 -0.84
C ASN A 118 -26.55 3.95 -1.75
N THR A 119 -27.84 3.73 -1.52
CA THR A 119 -28.88 4.53 -2.15
C THR A 119 -28.88 5.89 -1.46
N TYR A 120 -27.89 6.74 -1.75
CA TYR A 120 -27.93 8.14 -1.35
C TYR A 120 -28.84 8.87 -2.35
N ASN A 121 -29.91 9.50 -1.85
CA ASN A 121 -30.93 10.18 -2.66
C ASN A 121 -31.59 9.34 -3.79
N GLY A 122 -31.68 8.01 -3.64
CA GLY A 122 -32.41 7.17 -4.61
C GLY A 122 -31.59 6.69 -5.81
N THR A 123 -30.30 7.03 -5.88
CA THR A 123 -29.37 6.57 -6.91
C THR A 123 -28.33 5.61 -6.35
N ASP A 124 -28.07 4.52 -7.07
CA ASP A 124 -26.95 3.61 -6.77
C ASP A 124 -25.63 4.36 -6.96
N SER A 125 -25.00 4.80 -5.87
CA SER A 125 -23.68 5.42 -5.95
C SER A 125 -22.61 4.35 -5.99
N ASN A 126 -21.90 4.22 -7.11
CA ASN A 126 -20.64 3.49 -7.14
C ASN A 126 -19.59 4.28 -6.35
N MET A 127 -18.85 3.59 -5.48
CA MET A 127 -17.77 4.20 -4.72
C MET A 127 -16.70 4.76 -5.66
N VAL A 128 -16.35 6.04 -5.48
CA VAL A 128 -15.34 6.73 -6.30
C VAL A 128 -13.95 6.46 -5.74
N PHE A 129 -13.00 6.09 -6.59
CA PHE A 129 -11.62 5.81 -6.20
C PHE A 129 -10.67 6.88 -6.73
N PHE A 130 -10.00 7.59 -5.83
CA PHE A 130 -8.94 8.54 -6.15
C PHE A 130 -7.58 7.88 -5.93
N ASN A 131 -6.90 7.56 -7.03
CA ASN A 131 -5.53 7.05 -7.08
C ASN A 131 -4.82 7.77 -8.24
N LYS A 132 -4.83 9.11 -8.19
CA LYS A 132 -4.29 9.97 -9.25
C LYS A 132 -2.93 10.53 -8.87
N ASP A 133 -2.31 11.22 -9.80
CA ASP A 133 -1.07 11.96 -9.57
C ASP A 133 -1.24 12.97 -8.42
N GLU A 134 -0.13 13.32 -7.78
CA GLU A 134 -0.10 14.17 -6.58
C GLU A 134 -0.89 15.48 -6.75
N ASP A 135 -0.67 16.20 -7.86
CA ASP A 135 -1.35 17.47 -8.12
C ASP A 135 -2.88 17.32 -8.19
N ASP A 136 -3.38 16.21 -8.73
CA ASP A 136 -4.81 15.94 -8.80
C ASP A 136 -5.39 15.65 -7.41
N LEU A 137 -4.64 14.96 -6.54
CA LEU A 137 -5.06 14.70 -5.15
C LEU A 137 -5.11 15.98 -4.32
N LEU A 138 -4.11 16.84 -4.48
CA LEU A 138 -4.00 18.09 -3.70
C LEU A 138 -5.01 19.15 -4.14
N ASN A 139 -5.39 19.17 -5.42
CA ASN A 139 -6.32 20.18 -5.96
C ASN A 139 -7.77 19.70 -6.07
N ALA A 140 -8.06 18.43 -5.78
CA ALA A 140 -9.42 17.92 -5.78
C ALA A 140 -10.30 18.62 -4.72
N ASP A 141 -11.49 19.03 -5.15
CA ASP A 141 -12.55 19.49 -4.25
C ASP A 141 -13.42 18.31 -3.80
N TYR A 142 -12.99 17.69 -2.69
CA TYR A 142 -13.68 16.56 -2.09
C TYR A 142 -15.08 16.89 -1.56
N SER A 143 -15.42 18.17 -1.41
CA SER A 143 -16.73 18.60 -0.94
C SER A 143 -17.83 18.40 -1.99
N LEU A 144 -17.46 18.35 -3.26
CA LEU A 144 -18.40 18.18 -4.38
C LEU A 144 -18.80 16.72 -4.62
N ILE A 145 -18.17 15.76 -3.94
CA ILE A 145 -18.46 14.34 -4.12
C ILE A 145 -19.68 14.00 -3.27
N GLU A 146 -20.79 13.60 -3.87
CA GLU A 146 -22.01 13.30 -3.10
C GLU A 146 -21.98 11.91 -2.45
N GLY A 147 -21.43 10.91 -3.14
CA GLY A 147 -21.40 9.50 -2.70
C GLY A 147 -20.14 9.09 -1.92
N ASP A 148 -20.04 7.79 -1.64
CA ASP A 148 -18.88 7.19 -0.96
C ASP A 148 -17.62 7.30 -1.81
N TYR A 149 -16.47 7.56 -1.18
CA TYR A 149 -15.20 7.57 -1.90
C TYR A 149 -14.02 7.04 -1.09
N VAL A 150 -13.00 6.58 -1.82
CA VAL A 150 -11.71 6.17 -1.29
C VAL A 150 -10.62 7.03 -1.91
N VAL A 151 -9.70 7.55 -1.10
CA VAL A 151 -8.51 8.26 -1.55
C VAL A 151 -7.28 7.51 -1.06
N ASP A 152 -6.41 7.16 -1.99
CA ASP A 152 -5.08 6.65 -1.70
C ASP A 152 -4.08 7.79 -1.90
N PHE A 153 -3.60 8.36 -0.80
CA PHE A 153 -2.57 9.40 -0.81
C PHE A 153 -1.16 8.84 -1.01
N MET A 154 -1.00 7.52 -1.16
CA MET A 154 0.27 6.87 -1.42
C MET A 154 1.35 7.37 -0.43
N GLY A 155 2.55 7.69 -0.92
CA GLY A 155 3.65 8.24 -0.13
C GLY A 155 3.68 9.76 0.00
N LEU A 156 2.52 10.45 -0.10
CA LEU A 156 2.48 11.91 -0.02
C LEU A 156 3.20 12.44 1.23
N GLU A 157 3.92 13.56 1.06
CA GLU A 157 4.62 14.25 2.15
C GLU A 157 3.66 14.66 3.27
N ALA A 158 4.13 14.56 4.51
CA ALA A 158 3.30 14.74 5.70
C ALA A 158 2.61 16.10 5.77
N ASP A 159 3.30 17.19 5.45
CA ASP A 159 2.73 18.54 5.53
C ASP A 159 1.60 18.73 4.51
N LYS A 160 1.80 18.28 3.26
CA LYS A 160 0.78 18.32 2.20
C LYS A 160 -0.42 17.44 2.52
N PHE A 161 -0.17 16.27 3.10
CA PHE A 161 -1.21 15.37 3.57
C PHE A 161 -2.04 16.01 4.69
N ILE A 162 -1.38 16.59 5.71
CA ILE A 162 -2.04 17.26 6.84
C ILE A 162 -2.89 18.44 6.36
N GLU A 163 -2.37 19.28 5.45
CA GLU A 163 -3.12 20.39 4.86
C GLU A 163 -4.38 19.90 4.13
N THR A 164 -4.22 18.88 3.29
CA THR A 164 -5.32 18.35 2.47
C THR A 164 -6.39 17.67 3.33
N VAL A 165 -5.99 16.83 4.28
CA VAL A 165 -6.95 16.14 5.18
C VAL A 165 -7.61 17.13 6.12
N SER A 166 -6.90 18.15 6.61
CA SER A 166 -7.51 19.23 7.40
C SER A 166 -8.60 19.95 6.60
N ARG A 167 -8.37 20.22 5.30
CA ARG A 167 -9.39 20.79 4.42
C ARG A 167 -10.59 19.86 4.26
N ILE A 168 -10.36 18.57 4.01
CA ILE A 168 -11.43 17.55 3.88
C ILE A 168 -12.29 17.50 5.15
N VAL A 169 -11.67 17.42 6.33
CA VAL A 169 -12.38 17.28 7.61
C VAL A 169 -13.16 18.56 7.95
N ASN A 170 -12.60 19.74 7.70
CA ASN A 170 -13.22 21.01 8.07
C ASN A 170 -14.34 21.45 7.10
N THR A 171 -14.24 21.12 5.81
CA THR A 171 -15.32 21.42 4.86
C THR A 171 -16.45 20.39 4.94
N ASN A 172 -16.13 19.13 5.26
CA ASN A 172 -16.98 17.94 5.34
C ASN A 172 -18.51 18.17 5.20
N PRO A 173 -19.03 18.31 3.96
CA PRO A 173 -20.44 18.51 3.74
C PRO A 173 -21.23 17.25 4.12
N ASN A 174 -22.46 17.44 4.60
CA ASN A 174 -23.39 16.37 5.00
C ASN A 174 -22.93 15.51 6.20
N GLU A 175 -21.99 16.01 7.00
CA GLU A 175 -21.46 15.30 8.18
C GLU A 175 -20.98 13.88 7.85
N ARG A 176 -20.24 13.75 6.74
CA ARG A 176 -19.72 12.46 6.28
C ARG A 176 -18.87 11.77 7.34
N ARG A 177 -18.93 10.45 7.38
CA ARG A 177 -18.04 9.63 8.20
C ARG A 177 -16.66 9.56 7.54
N LEU A 178 -15.63 10.08 8.20
CA LEU A 178 -14.27 10.12 7.68
C LEU A 178 -13.40 9.12 8.43
N TYR A 179 -12.74 8.23 7.69
CA TYR A 179 -11.85 7.22 8.23
C TYR A 179 -10.45 7.34 7.62
N LEU A 180 -9.42 7.22 8.45
CA LEU A 180 -8.02 7.21 8.04
C LEU A 180 -7.40 5.85 8.36
N VAL A 181 -6.69 5.29 7.39
CA VAL A 181 -5.84 4.12 7.57
C VAL A 181 -4.40 4.54 7.31
N ALA A 182 -3.57 4.43 8.34
CA ALA A 182 -2.16 4.80 8.25
C ALA A 182 -1.29 3.91 9.16
N PRO A 183 -0.03 3.64 8.76
CA PRO A 183 0.95 2.97 9.61
C PRO A 183 1.28 3.79 10.86
N ASP A 184 1.59 3.10 11.96
CA ASP A 184 1.87 3.74 13.26
C ASP A 184 3.12 4.64 13.20
N ASN A 185 4.13 4.28 12.40
CA ASN A 185 5.31 5.14 12.18
C ASN A 185 4.96 6.44 11.45
N SER A 186 4.00 6.41 10.53
CA SER A 186 3.55 7.58 9.78
C SER A 186 2.71 8.51 10.65
N MET A 187 1.90 7.96 11.55
CA MET A 187 1.08 8.72 12.50
C MET A 187 1.89 9.62 13.44
N MET A 188 3.18 9.32 13.69
CA MET A 188 4.08 10.20 14.44
C MET A 188 4.18 11.60 13.82
N ASN A 189 4.04 11.71 12.50
CA ASN A 189 4.01 13.00 11.82
C ASN A 189 2.76 13.82 12.11
N LEU A 190 1.65 13.19 12.50
CA LEU A 190 0.41 13.88 12.86
C LEU A 190 0.40 14.23 14.34
N GLU A 191 0.83 13.30 15.20
CA GLU A 191 0.84 13.50 16.66
C GLU A 191 1.75 14.65 17.10
N GLU A 192 2.85 14.89 16.40
CA GLU A 192 3.83 15.94 16.73
C GLU A 192 3.60 17.27 15.98
N ASN A 193 2.60 17.37 15.10
CA ASN A 193 2.45 18.52 14.20
C ASN A 193 1.30 19.45 14.60
N GLU A 194 1.65 20.69 14.97
CA GLU A 194 0.71 21.75 15.39
C GLU A 194 -0.28 22.19 14.28
N ASN A 195 0.01 21.86 13.02
CA ASN A 195 -0.86 22.19 11.90
C ASN A 195 -2.03 21.22 11.71
N VAL A 196 -2.09 20.13 12.48
CA VAL A 196 -3.24 19.21 12.46
C VAL A 196 -4.47 19.93 13.02
N ARG A 197 -5.47 20.16 12.17
CA ARG A 197 -6.73 20.85 12.52
C ARG A 197 -7.93 19.90 12.58
N PHE A 198 -7.70 18.68 13.04
CA PHE A 198 -8.74 17.66 13.20
C PHE A 198 -8.38 16.69 14.33
N ASN A 199 -9.40 16.11 14.95
CA ASN A 199 -9.27 15.06 15.94
C ASN A 199 -9.28 13.69 15.24
N PHE A 200 -8.44 12.76 15.70
CA PHE A 200 -8.42 11.37 15.22
C PHE A 200 -8.55 10.41 16.39
N ILE A 201 -9.53 9.51 16.30
CA ILE A 201 -9.86 8.54 17.35
C ILE A 201 -9.56 7.14 16.83
N GLU A 202 -8.71 6.40 17.52
CA GLU A 202 -8.41 5.00 17.18
C GLU A 202 -9.67 4.13 17.27
N LEU A 203 -9.97 3.39 16.21
CA LEU A 203 -11.06 2.43 16.15
C LEU A 203 -10.57 0.98 16.15
N TRP A 204 -9.45 0.73 15.48
CA TRP A 204 -8.86 -0.58 15.34
C TRP A 204 -7.37 -0.46 15.05
N SER A 205 -6.55 -1.32 15.64
CA SER A 205 -5.11 -1.36 15.37
C SER A 205 -4.59 -2.79 15.35
N THR A 206 -3.46 -2.99 14.68
CA THR A 206 -2.68 -4.22 14.78
C THR A 206 -1.20 -3.90 14.73
N LYS A 207 -0.40 -4.63 15.51
CA LYS A 207 1.07 -4.59 15.45
C LYS A 207 1.65 -5.48 14.35
N TRP A 208 0.81 -6.28 13.69
CA TRP A 208 1.20 -7.13 12.57
C TRP A 208 1.17 -6.34 11.25
N HIS A 209 1.89 -5.22 11.23
CA HIS A 209 2.15 -4.44 10.03
C HIS A 209 3.51 -3.76 10.14
N TYR A 210 4.18 -3.60 9.01
CA TYR A 210 5.45 -2.91 8.92
C TYR A 210 5.51 -2.15 7.60
N ASP A 211 5.45 -0.83 7.69
CA ASP A 211 5.73 0.07 6.58
C ASP A 211 7.22 -0.06 6.23
N LEU A 212 7.51 -0.38 4.98
CA LEU A 212 8.87 -0.60 4.48
C LEU A 212 9.37 0.58 3.64
N ASP A 213 8.49 1.55 3.36
CA ASP A 213 8.70 2.55 2.32
C ASP A 213 8.98 3.94 2.93
N HIS A 214 8.45 4.25 4.12
CA HIS A 214 8.50 5.60 4.70
C HIS A 214 9.24 5.67 6.03
N PHE A 215 10.51 5.24 6.05
CA PHE A 215 11.38 5.46 7.20
C PHE A 215 11.97 6.88 7.23
N GLU A 216 11.82 7.56 8.35
CA GLU A 216 12.31 8.91 8.62
C GLU A 216 13.29 8.92 9.83
N PRO A 217 14.44 8.23 9.75
CA PRO A 217 15.37 8.10 10.87
C PRO A 217 15.97 9.44 11.30
N ASN A 218 16.06 10.42 10.39
CA ASN A 218 16.54 11.76 10.70
C ASN A 218 15.55 12.54 11.59
N LYS A 219 14.24 12.24 11.50
CA LYS A 219 13.18 12.94 12.25
C LYS A 219 12.86 12.21 13.55
N PHE A 220 12.66 10.89 13.49
CA PHE A 220 12.17 10.09 14.63
C PHE A 220 13.20 9.12 15.20
N GLY A 221 14.42 9.07 14.65
CA GLY A 221 15.44 8.11 15.07
C GLY A 221 14.96 6.67 14.91
N ILE A 222 15.20 5.85 15.93
CA ILE A 222 14.82 4.43 15.93
C ILE A 222 13.29 4.24 15.95
N LYS A 223 12.52 5.23 16.42
CA LYS A 223 11.05 5.12 16.49
C LYS A 223 10.40 4.98 15.11
N THR A 224 11.07 5.41 14.03
CA THR A 224 10.53 5.24 12.67
C THR A 224 10.30 3.77 12.28
N PHE A 225 10.97 2.84 12.97
CA PHE A 225 10.82 1.40 12.81
C PHE A 225 9.70 0.81 13.69
N THR A 226 8.74 1.63 14.13
CA THR A 226 7.62 1.14 14.94
C THR A 226 6.67 0.35 14.07
N PRO A 227 6.40 -0.93 14.39
CA PRO A 227 5.43 -1.72 13.66
C PRO A 227 4.01 -1.31 14.04
N GLY A 228 3.12 -1.37 13.07
CA GLY A 228 1.69 -1.30 13.26
C GLY A 228 0.97 -0.50 12.20
N ILE A 229 -0.33 -0.69 12.15
CA ILE A 229 -1.26 0.06 11.31
C ILE A 229 -2.57 0.21 12.05
N THR A 230 -3.16 1.38 11.90
CA THR A 230 -4.31 1.78 12.68
C THR A 230 -5.37 2.43 11.79
N VAL A 231 -6.63 2.13 12.12
CA VAL A 231 -7.83 2.75 11.55
C VAL A 231 -8.30 3.80 12.54
N TYR A 232 -8.39 5.04 12.09
CA TYR A 232 -8.87 6.18 12.87
C TYR A 232 -10.18 6.71 12.31
N LYS A 233 -11.05 7.19 13.19
CA LYS A 233 -12.16 8.08 12.85
C LYS A 233 -11.68 9.52 12.93
N LEU A 234 -11.89 10.29 11.88
CA LEU A 234 -11.56 11.71 11.85
C LEU A 234 -12.79 12.55 12.21
N THR A 235 -12.60 13.57 13.04
CA THR A 235 -13.64 14.50 13.47
C THR A 235 -13.11 15.93 13.48
N GLN A 236 -14.00 16.91 13.32
CA GLN A 236 -13.63 18.32 13.44
C GLN A 236 -13.14 18.63 14.86
N TYR A 237 -12.33 19.68 14.97
CA TYR A 237 -11.80 20.16 16.25
C TYR A 237 -12.90 20.77 17.11
#